data_AF-A0A7Y0XCM3-F1
#
_entry.id   AF-A0A7Y0XCM3-F1
#
_cell.length_a   1.000
_cell.length_b   1.000
_cell.length_c   1.000
_cell.angle_alpha   90.00
_cell.angle_beta   90.00
_cell.angle_gamma   90.00
#
_symmetry.space_group_name_H-M   'P 1'
#
loop_
_entity.id
_entity.type
_entity.pdbx_description
1 polymer ?
#
loop_
_entity_poly.entity_id
_entity_poly.type
_entity_poly.pdbx_seq_one_letter_code
_entity_poly.pdbx_strand_id
1 'polypeptide(L)'
;GDAHYVRANYQFQQYIPLSRAFTLAFNTELGWGKGMQGRPFPIFKNFYSGGLGTVRGFQQGSLGPVDATGAYLGGPKRINLNA
;
A
#
# COMPACT_ATOMS: atom_id res chain seq x y z
N GLY A 1 6.88 20.76 13.28
CA GLY A 1 6.62 20.02 14.52
C GLY A 1 7.08 18.59 14.36
N ASP A 2 7.81 18.05 15.34
CA ASP A 2 8.41 16.72 15.23
C ASP A 2 7.37 15.60 15.28
N ALA A 3 7.36 14.78 14.21
CA ALA A 3 6.58 13.57 14.14
C ALA A 3 7.50 12.36 14.40
N HIS A 4 7.32 11.69 15.54
CA HIS A 4 8.01 10.43 15.83
C HIS A 4 7.15 9.27 15.35
N TYR A 5 7.65 8.52 14.39
CA TYR A 5 6.94 7.37 13.83
C TYR A 5 7.93 6.33 13.30
N VAL A 6 7.47 5.08 13.23
CA VAL A 6 8.12 4.01 12.47
C VAL A 6 7.29 3.68 11.24
N ARG A 7 7.97 3.32 10.15
CA ARG A 7 7.35 2.90 8.90
C ARG A 7 8.18 1.77 8.31
N ALA A 8 7.53 0.64 8.09
CA ALA A 8 8.07 -0.52 7.41
C ALA A 8 7.29 -0.76 6.11
N ASN A 9 8.00 -1.15 5.06
CA ASN A 9 7.41 -1.49 3.78
C ASN A 9 8.19 -2.68 3.23
N TYR A 10 7.47 -3.68 2.73
CA TYR A 10 8.03 -4.88 2.15
C TYR A 10 7.30 -5.18 0.85
N GLN A 11 8.07 -5.48 -0.18
CA GLN A 11 7.55 -5.87 -1.47
C GLN A 11 8.22 -7.18 -1.89
N PHE A 12 7.40 -8.11 -2.35
CA PHE A 12 7.83 -9.40 -2.85
C PHE A 12 7.25 -9.63 -4.24
N GLN A 13 8.10 -10.05 -5.17
CA GLN A 13 7.69 -10.34 -6.54
C GLN A 13 8.31 -11.65 -6.99
N GLN A 14 7.48 -12.53 -7.53
CA GLN A 14 7.87 -13.86 -7.96
C GLN A 14 7.32 -14.15 -9.34
N TYR A 15 8.20 -14.61 -10.22
CA TYR A 15 7.84 -15.09 -11.54
C TYR A 15 8.01 -16.60 -11.58
N ILE A 16 6.97 -17.31 -11.99
CA ILE A 16 6.96 -18.76 -12.07
C ILE A 16 6.70 -19.13 -13.54
N PRO A 17 7.73 -19.59 -14.29
CA PRO A 17 7.53 -20.07 -15.65
C PRO A 17 6.79 -21.40 -15.60
N LEU A 18 5.55 -21.42 -16.10
CA LEU A 18 4.78 -22.66 -16.22
C LEU A 18 5.14 -23.42 -17.50
N SER A 19 5.48 -22.69 -18.56
CA SER A 19 5.94 -23.22 -19.84
C SER A 19 6.71 -22.14 -20.60
N ARG A 20 7.18 -22.44 -21.82
CA ARG A 20 7.83 -21.44 -22.70
C ARG A 20 6.89 -20.30 -23.11
N ALA A 21 5.57 -20.52 -23.11
CA ALA A 21 4.58 -19.52 -23.51
C ALA A 21 3.91 -18.81 -22.33
N PHE A 22 4.03 -19.35 -21.10
CA PHE A 22 3.27 -18.89 -19.95
C PHE A 22 4.17 -18.70 -18.73
N THR A 23 4.13 -17.51 -18.14
CA THR A 23 4.76 -17.17 -16.87
C THR A 23 3.74 -16.51 -15.97
N LEU A 24 3.57 -17.04 -14.76
CA LEU A 24 2.79 -16.38 -13.72
C LEU A 24 3.64 -15.32 -13.03
N ALA A 25 3.05 -14.16 -12.75
CA ALA A 25 3.74 -13.04 -12.14
C ALA A 25 3.01 -12.61 -10.88
N PHE A 26 3.45 -13.10 -9.72
CA PHE A 26 2.87 -12.75 -8.43
C PHE A 26 3.59 -11.56 -7.81
N ASN A 27 2.84 -10.59 -7.29
CA ASN A 27 3.36 -9.45 -6.54
C ASN A 27 2.57 -9.27 -5.23
N THR A 28 3.31 -9.00 -4.16
CA THR A 28 2.80 -8.68 -2.83
C THR A 28 3.46 -7.40 -2.31
N GLU A 29 2.66 -6.49 -1.78
CA GLU A 29 3.15 -5.31 -1.08
C GLU A 29 2.51 -5.19 0.31
N LEU A 30 3.35 -5.09 1.34
CA LEU A 30 2.95 -4.96 2.74
C LEU A 30 3.51 -3.65 3.30
N GLY A 31 2.64 -2.80 3.81
CA GLY A 31 3.01 -1.55 4.48
C GLY A 31 2.49 -1.53 5.91
N TRP A 32 3.32 -1.09 6.85
CA TRP A 32 2.94 -0.88 8.24
C TRP A 32 3.59 0.38 8.80
N GLY A 33 2.77 1.20 9.45
CA GLY A 33 3.15 2.47 10.05
C GLY A 33 2.56 2.58 11.45
N LYS A 34 3.36 3.12 12.38
CA LYS A 34 2.95 3.33 13.75
C LYS A 34 3.57 4.61 14.30
N GLY A 35 2.75 5.46 14.92
CA GLY A 35 3.25 6.62 15.67
C GLY A 35 3.95 6.18 16.96
N MET A 36 4.95 6.93 17.39
CA MET A 36 5.75 6.63 18.58
C MET A 36 5.40 7.59 19.72
N GLN A 37 5.75 7.19 20.95
CA GLN A 37 5.60 8.03 22.14
C GLN A 37 4.14 8.52 22.37
N GLY A 38 3.17 7.64 22.09
CA GLY A 38 1.74 7.96 22.23
C GLY A 38 1.18 8.89 21.14
N ARG A 39 1.99 9.35 20.19
CA ARG A 39 1.54 10.18 19.07
C ARG A 39 0.90 9.33 17.97
N PRO A 40 -0.11 9.85 17.24
CA PRO A 40 -0.70 9.14 16.11
C PRO A 40 0.31 8.99 14.96
N PHE A 41 0.11 7.98 14.11
CA PHE A 41 0.85 7.87 12.86
C PHE A 41 0.48 9.05 11.94
N PRO A 42 1.45 9.79 11.38
CA PRO A 42 1.12 11.01 10.63
C PRO A 42 0.38 10.71 9.32
N ILE A 43 -0.74 11.40 9.09
CA ILE A 43 -1.62 11.16 7.94
C ILE A 43 -0.90 11.35 6.59
N PHE A 44 0.03 12.30 6.50
CA PHE A 44 0.87 12.54 5.31
C PHE A 44 1.93 11.44 5.05
N LYS A 45 2.04 10.46 5.95
CA LYS A 45 2.89 9.25 5.79
C LYS A 45 2.07 7.99 5.54
N ASN A 46 0.74 8.12 5.41
CA ASN A 46 -0.13 7.00 5.08
C ASN A 46 0.30 6.31 3.78
N PHE A 47 0.00 5.02 3.73
CA PHE A 47 0.13 4.23 2.54
C PHE A 47 -1.15 4.37 1.71
N TYR A 48 -0.96 4.45 0.40
CA TYR A 48 -2.03 4.56 -0.58
C TYR A 48 -1.98 3.35 -1.50
N SER A 49 -3.16 2.94 -1.97
CA SER A 49 -3.33 1.88 -2.97
C SER A 49 -4.31 2.34 -4.03
N GLY A 50 -4.30 1.66 -5.17
CA GLY A 50 -5.13 1.98 -6.33
C GLY A 50 -4.26 2.54 -7.46
N GLY A 51 -4.57 2.13 -8.69
CA GLY A 51 -3.79 2.46 -9.88
C GLY A 51 -2.80 1.38 -10.29
N LEU A 52 -1.96 1.74 -11.27
CA LEU A 52 -0.94 0.85 -11.83
C LEU A 52 0.07 0.43 -10.75
N GLY A 53 0.53 -0.83 -10.83
CA GLY A 53 1.49 -1.40 -9.87
C GLY A 53 0.86 -1.91 -8.56
N THR A 54 -0.34 -1.44 -8.20
CA THR A 54 -1.05 -1.94 -7.01
C THR A 54 -2.32 -2.72 -7.35
N VAL A 55 -3.39 -2.03 -7.70
CA VAL A 55 -4.74 -2.57 -7.92
C VAL A 55 -5.33 -1.81 -9.10
N ARG A 56 -5.20 -2.41 -10.29
CA ARG A 56 -5.71 -1.85 -11.54
C ARG A 56 -7.24 -1.77 -11.48
N GLY A 57 -7.81 -0.79 -12.19
CA GLY A 57 -9.26 -0.49 -12.16
C GLY A 57 -9.66 0.56 -11.12
N PHE A 58 -8.78 0.87 -10.16
CA PHE A 58 -8.94 2.01 -9.25
C PHE A 58 -8.13 3.22 -9.74
N GLN A 59 -8.60 4.42 -9.42
CA GLN A 59 -7.80 5.63 -9.59
C GLN A 59 -6.59 5.60 -8.65
N GLN A 60 -5.55 6.36 -8.99
CA GLN A 60 -4.30 6.31 -8.24
C GLN A 60 -4.52 6.77 -6.79
N GLY A 61 -4.17 5.92 -5.83
CA GLY A 61 -4.30 6.22 -4.40
C GLY A 61 -5.75 6.26 -3.89
N SER A 62 -6.73 5.87 -4.70
CA SER A 62 -8.16 5.94 -4.33
C SER A 62 -8.65 4.74 -3.52
N LEU A 63 -7.85 3.69 -3.38
CA LEU A 63 -8.23 2.49 -2.65
C LEU A 63 -7.85 2.66 -1.17
N GLY A 64 -8.87 2.89 -0.34
CA GLY A 64 -8.73 3.03 1.10
C GLY A 64 -9.86 3.85 1.72
N PRO A 65 -9.73 4.21 3.01
CA PRO A 65 -10.69 5.08 3.69
C PRO A 65 -10.82 6.43 3.00
N VAL A 66 -12.07 6.89 2.91
CA VAL A 66 -12.45 8.20 2.41
C VAL A 66 -13.01 8.99 3.59
N ASP A 67 -12.62 10.26 3.73
CA ASP A 67 -13.19 11.11 4.76
C ASP A 67 -14.58 11.64 4.38
N ALA A 68 -15.21 12.38 5.29
CA ALA A 68 -16.54 12.96 5.06
C ALA A 68 -16.58 13.99 3.92
N THR A 69 -15.41 14.48 3.46
CA THR A 69 -15.29 15.44 2.35
C THR A 69 -15.04 14.77 1.01
N GLY A 70 -14.87 13.44 0.99
CA GLY A 70 -14.53 12.69 -0.22
C GLY A 70 -13.03 12.54 -0.46
N ALA A 71 -12.17 12.97 0.46
CA ALA A 71 -10.72 12.86 0.31
C ALA A 71 -10.22 11.46 0.67
N TYR A 72 -9.39 10.87 -0.20
CA TYR A 72 -8.72 9.61 0.06
C TYR A 72 -7.61 9.81 1.08
N LEU A 73 -7.74 9.20 2.25
CA LEU A 73 -6.79 9.39 3.35
C LEU A 73 -5.65 8.37 3.31
N GLY A 74 -5.82 7.25 2.61
CA GLY A 74 -4.94 6.09 2.75
C GLY A 74 -5.02 5.53 4.17
N GLY A 75 -3.99 4.81 4.60
CA GLY A 75 -3.95 4.32 5.98
C GLY A 75 -2.55 3.98 6.50
N PRO A 76 -2.43 3.76 7.82
CA PRO A 76 -1.17 3.33 8.44
C PRO A 76 -0.80 1.88 8.10
N LYS A 77 -1.70 1.12 7.47
CA LYS A 77 -1.47 -0.26 7.05
C LYS A 77 -1.89 -0.43 5.59
N ARG A 78 -1.14 -1.21 4.84
CA ARG A 78 -1.42 -1.54 3.43
C ARG A 78 -1.11 -3.00 3.15
N ILE A 79 -1.99 -3.67 2.41
CA ILE A 79 -1.77 -5.01 1.86
C ILE A 79 -2.29 -4.99 0.42
N ASN A 80 -1.40 -5.22 -0.54
CA ASN A 80 -1.76 -5.42 -1.95
C ASN A 80 -1.26 -6.80 -2.41
N LEU A 81 -2.09 -7.51 -3.17
CA LEU A 81 -1.76 -8.79 -3.78
C LEU A 81 -2.26 -8.75 -5.24
N ASN A 82 -1.40 -9.09 -6.21
CA ASN A 82 -1.79 -9.26 -7.61
C ASN A 82 -1.01 -10.40 -8.28
N ALA A 83 -1.61 -10.99 -9.32
CA ALA A 83 -1.11 -12.14 -10.07
C ALA A 83 -1.50 -12.03 -11.56
#